data_AF-A0A1M6HJL2-F1
#
_entry.id   AF-A0A1M6HJL2-F1
#
_cell.length_a   1.000
_cell.length_b   1.000
_cell.length_c   1.000
_cell.angle_alpha   90.00
_cell.angle_beta   90.00
_cell.angle_gamma   90.00
#
_symmetry.space_group_name_H-M   'P 1'
#
loop_
_entity.id
_entity.type
_entity.pdbx_description
1 polymer ?
#
loop_
_entity_poly.entity_id
_entity_poly.type
_entity_poly.pdbx_seq_one_letter_code
_entity_poly.pdbx_strand_id
1 'polypeptide(L)'
;MITAVLFAALGGALLIGGPPRDRLVVRSGSRRAYAALRVPMPVLVPAVAALAGAALHPPIGMLALAAAIASATVWFLIRGHARRRRDREAVRECARAARVLSSLLQAGQIPSVALADAATDCPVLASTAAAARLGGDVGGELERCAGRPGREPLMAISAAWRLSERTGAPIAEILAGVADTLRREQQVGAVVEAELAAARASGHIMAALPFLAVGLGFTVGVNPIAFLTGEPLGQILAVVGVALTAAGVLWIDALSRTQGCSR
;
A
#
# COMPACT_ATOMS: atom_id res chain seq x y z
N MET A 1 29.21 -6.18 29.76
CA MET A 1 28.93 -5.43 28.52
C MET A 1 28.06 -6.18 27.51
N ILE A 2 27.82 -7.50 27.66
CA ILE A 2 26.95 -8.31 26.78
C ILE A 2 25.44 -8.18 27.14
N THR A 3 25.12 -7.77 28.37
CA THR A 3 23.75 -7.63 28.87
C THR A 3 23.04 -6.34 28.43
N ALA A 4 23.76 -5.30 28.01
CA ALA A 4 23.18 -4.03 27.57
C ALA A 4 22.51 -4.12 26.18
N VAL A 5 22.98 -5.03 25.32
CA VAL A 5 22.43 -5.25 23.97
C VAL A 5 21.12 -6.07 24.04
N LEU A 6 20.97 -6.94 25.04
CA LEU A 6 19.76 -7.75 25.21
C LEU A 6 18.55 -6.93 25.70
N PHE A 7 18.78 -5.85 26.47
CA PHE A 7 17.72 -4.96 26.95
C PHE A 7 17.22 -3.97 25.89
N ALA A 8 18.08 -3.53 24.97
CA ALA A 8 17.67 -2.68 23.84
C ALA A 8 16.81 -3.44 22.82
N ALA A 9 17.05 -4.75 22.64
CA ALA A 9 16.26 -5.61 21.77
C ALA A 9 14.89 -5.99 22.37
N LEU A 10 14.80 -6.16 23.70
CA LEU A 10 13.53 -6.49 24.37
C LEU A 10 12.61 -5.26 24.54
N GLY A 11 13.18 -4.05 24.63
CA GLY A 11 12.41 -2.80 24.69
C GLY A 11 11.66 -2.45 23.38
N GLY A 12 12.21 -2.83 22.22
CA GLY A 12 11.56 -2.62 20.92
C GLY A 12 10.42 -3.61 20.64
N ALA A 13 10.49 -4.81 21.22
CA ALA A 13 9.46 -5.83 21.07
C ALA A 13 8.20 -5.57 21.94
N LEU A 14 8.34 -4.84 23.05
CA LEU A 14 7.20 -4.49 23.92
C LEU A 14 6.46 -3.21 23.53
N LEU A 15 7.02 -2.34 22.68
CA LEU A 15 6.36 -1.08 22.27
C LEU A 15 5.38 -1.24 21.08
N ILE A 16 5.22 -2.45 20.53
CA ILE A 16 4.30 -2.74 19.40
C ILE A 16 3.22 -3.78 19.79
N GLY A 17 3.13 -4.15 21.08
CA GLY A 17 2.22 -5.19 21.58
C GLY A 17 1.10 -4.66 22.47
N GLY A 18 0.05 -4.08 21.88
CA GLY A 18 -1.20 -3.80 22.59
C GLY A 18 -2.33 -3.47 21.62
N PRO A 19 -3.19 -4.44 21.23
CA PRO A 19 -4.39 -4.11 20.47
C PRO A 19 -5.38 -3.35 21.36
N PRO A 20 -5.95 -2.21 20.92
CA PRO A 20 -7.07 -1.61 21.62
C PRO A 20 -8.26 -2.57 21.54
N ARG A 21 -8.77 -2.95 22.72
CA ARG A 21 -10.08 -3.58 22.88
C ARG A 21 -11.18 -2.53 22.71
N ASP A 22 -12.33 -3.01 22.25
CA ASP A 22 -13.62 -2.34 21.98
C ASP A 22 -13.70 -1.51 20.69
N ARG A 23 -14.62 -1.75 19.76
CA ARG A 23 -15.97 -2.32 19.84
C ARG A 23 -16.26 -3.34 18.75
N LEU A 24 -17.03 -4.36 19.15
CA LEU A 24 -17.81 -5.23 18.29
C LEU A 24 -18.75 -4.41 17.38
N VAL A 25 -18.51 -4.47 16.07
CA VAL A 25 -19.59 -4.42 15.08
C VAL A 25 -19.62 -5.76 14.37
N VAL A 26 -20.66 -6.51 14.66
CA VAL A 26 -21.00 -7.79 14.05
C VAL A 26 -21.44 -7.56 12.60
N ARG A 27 -20.71 -8.09 11.61
CA ARG A 27 -21.33 -8.83 10.49
C ARG A 27 -20.33 -9.73 9.74
N SER A 28 -20.40 -11.00 10.13
CA SER A 28 -20.22 -12.25 9.37
C SER A 28 -19.32 -12.28 8.11
N GLY A 29 -18.21 -13.02 8.24
CA GLY A 29 -18.09 -14.27 7.49
C GLY A 29 -17.21 -14.26 6.24
N SER A 30 -15.90 -14.43 6.42
CA SER A 30 -15.15 -15.42 5.63
C SER A 30 -13.74 -15.63 6.19
N ARG A 31 -13.55 -16.80 6.83
CA ARG A 31 -12.33 -17.62 6.87
C ARG A 31 -11.00 -16.96 6.42
N ARG A 32 -10.45 -16.04 7.22
CA ARG A 32 -9.03 -15.63 7.14
C ARG A 32 -8.22 -16.02 8.37
N ALA A 33 -8.63 -17.09 9.07
CA ALA A 33 -7.92 -17.61 10.23
C ALA A 33 -6.66 -18.43 9.88
N TYR A 34 -6.42 -18.80 8.61
CA TYR A 34 -5.26 -19.63 8.24
C TYR A 34 -4.67 -19.32 6.84
N ALA A 35 -4.84 -18.10 6.34
CA ALA A 35 -4.15 -17.67 5.11
C ALA A 35 -2.71 -17.24 5.47
N ALA A 36 -1.93 -18.23 5.87
CA ALA A 36 -0.49 -18.26 5.86
C ALA A 36 0.20 -17.02 6.44
N LEU A 37 0.63 -17.19 7.69
CA LEU A 37 1.91 -16.66 8.20
C LEU A 37 3.09 -17.21 7.35
N ARG A 38 2.99 -17.16 6.01
CA ARG A 38 4.09 -17.41 5.08
C ARG A 38 4.97 -16.18 5.19
N VAL A 39 5.91 -16.25 6.13
CA VAL A 39 7.11 -15.43 6.06
C VAL A 39 7.66 -15.66 4.65
N PRO A 40 7.69 -14.62 3.80
CA PRO A 40 8.07 -14.78 2.39
C PRO A 40 9.51 -15.31 2.31
N MET A 41 9.77 -16.22 1.37
CA MET A 41 11.11 -16.77 1.06
C MET A 41 12.28 -15.76 1.18
N PRO A 42 12.19 -14.51 0.66
CA PRO A 42 13.29 -13.54 0.75
C PRO A 42 13.60 -13.00 2.15
N VAL A 43 12.74 -13.22 3.16
CA VAL A 43 13.03 -12.88 4.58
C VAL A 43 13.57 -14.11 5.32
N LEU A 44 13.10 -15.29 4.94
CA LEU A 44 13.53 -16.56 5.56
C LEU A 44 15.00 -16.88 5.23
N VAL A 45 15.40 -16.71 3.96
CA VAL A 45 16.76 -17.02 3.48
C VAL A 45 17.85 -16.22 4.18
N PRO A 46 17.78 -14.88 4.31
CA PRO A 46 18.82 -14.12 5.00
C PRO A 46 18.74 -14.26 6.53
N ALA A 47 17.57 -14.51 7.12
CA ALA A 47 17.44 -14.81 8.54
C ALA A 47 18.11 -16.15 8.92
N VAL A 48 17.92 -17.18 8.09
CA VAL A 48 18.60 -18.48 8.24
C VAL A 48 20.10 -18.34 7.97
N ALA A 49 20.50 -17.55 6.98
CA ALA A 49 21.92 -17.26 6.71
C ALA A 49 22.58 -16.47 7.84
N ALA A 50 21.86 -15.55 8.51
CA ALA A 50 22.35 -14.81 9.67
C ALA A 50 22.51 -15.70 10.90
N LEU A 51 21.54 -16.59 11.16
CA LEU A 51 21.62 -17.60 12.23
C LEU A 51 22.77 -18.59 11.99
N ALA A 52 22.98 -19.04 10.74
CA ALA A 52 24.08 -19.93 10.39
C ALA A 52 25.45 -19.23 10.42
N GLY A 53 25.53 -17.95 9.99
CA GLY A 53 26.76 -17.16 9.98
C GLY A 53 27.23 -16.73 11.37
N ALA A 54 26.30 -16.42 12.28
CA ALA A 54 26.60 -16.09 13.67
C ALA A 54 27.22 -17.26 14.46
N ALA A 55 26.95 -18.51 14.05
CA ALA A 55 27.52 -19.71 14.67
C ALA A 55 28.98 -19.97 14.25
N LEU A 56 29.42 -19.43 13.10
CA LEU A 56 30.77 -19.68 12.59
C LEU A 56 31.75 -18.54 12.89
N HIS A 57 31.38 -17.26 12.73
CA HIS A 57 32.27 -16.11 13.00
C HIS A 57 31.45 -14.86 13.40
N PRO A 58 31.70 -14.24 14.57
CA PRO A 58 30.94 -13.07 15.04
C PRO A 58 30.90 -11.86 14.08
N PRO A 59 31.98 -11.49 13.33
CA PRO A 59 31.89 -10.37 12.39
C PRO A 59 31.00 -10.67 11.16
N ILE A 60 30.89 -11.95 10.77
CA ILE A 60 30.07 -12.37 9.62
C ILE A 60 28.58 -12.38 10.00
N GLY A 61 28.26 -12.76 11.24
CA GLY A 61 26.87 -12.76 11.74
C GLY A 61 26.23 -11.37 11.76
N MET A 62 27.00 -10.32 12.05
CA MET A 62 26.48 -8.96 12.15
C MET A 62 26.19 -8.33 10.78
N LEU A 63 27.04 -8.59 9.78
CA LEU A 63 26.79 -8.22 8.39
C LEU A 63 25.58 -8.98 7.81
N ALA A 64 25.44 -10.27 8.14
CA ALA A 64 24.30 -11.06 7.73
C ALA A 64 22.99 -10.53 8.34
N LEU A 65 23.00 -10.07 9.60
CA LEU A 65 21.85 -9.42 10.23
C LEU A 65 21.49 -8.09 9.54
N ALA A 66 22.48 -7.23 9.25
CA ALA A 66 22.25 -5.99 8.52
C ALA A 66 21.65 -6.25 7.12
N ALA A 67 22.17 -7.25 6.40
CA ALA A 67 21.65 -7.68 5.10
C ALA A 67 20.22 -8.26 5.20
N ALA A 68 19.92 -9.01 6.26
CA ALA A 68 18.59 -9.55 6.52
C ALA A 68 17.56 -8.43 6.78
N ILE A 69 17.91 -7.43 7.59
CA ILE A 69 17.02 -6.29 7.86
C ILE A 69 16.84 -5.46 6.58
N ALA A 70 17.93 -5.17 5.85
CA ALA A 70 17.85 -4.40 4.61
C ALA A 70 16.98 -5.11 3.55
N SER A 71 17.19 -6.40 3.33
CA SER A 71 16.39 -7.19 2.38
C SER A 71 14.93 -7.31 2.79
N ALA A 72 14.64 -7.49 4.08
CA ALA A 72 13.27 -7.50 4.61
C ALA A 72 12.56 -6.15 4.40
N THR A 73 13.23 -5.03 4.70
CA THR A 73 12.68 -3.68 4.50
C THR A 73 12.44 -3.39 3.02
N VAL A 74 13.41 -3.69 2.15
CA VAL A 74 13.26 -3.50 0.70
C VAL A 74 12.11 -4.36 0.16
N TRP A 75 12.00 -5.61 0.60
CA TRP A 75 10.90 -6.48 0.19
C TRP A 75 9.53 -5.95 0.65
N PHE A 76 9.43 -5.49 1.90
CA PHE A 76 8.21 -4.88 2.44
C PHE A 76 7.81 -3.64 1.63
N LEU A 77 8.76 -2.78 1.31
CA LEU A 77 8.57 -1.58 0.49
C LEU A 77 8.07 -1.92 -0.92
N ILE A 78 8.76 -2.80 -1.64
CA ILE A 78 8.38 -3.19 -3.01
C ILE A 78 6.99 -3.82 -3.02
N ARG A 79 6.70 -4.71 -2.05
CA ARG A 79 5.39 -5.37 -1.97
C ARG A 79 4.28 -4.39 -1.58
N GLY A 80 4.56 -3.43 -0.69
CA GLY A 80 3.65 -2.35 -0.32
C GLY A 80 3.35 -1.45 -1.52
N HIS A 81 4.39 -1.02 -2.25
CA HIS A 81 4.25 -0.21 -3.46
C HIS A 81 3.49 -0.95 -4.57
N ALA A 82 3.76 -2.24 -4.79
CA ALA A 82 3.05 -3.04 -5.78
C ALA A 82 1.56 -3.19 -5.46
N ARG A 83 1.20 -3.37 -4.18
CA ARG A 83 -0.21 -3.39 -3.74
C ARG A 83 -0.87 -2.03 -3.95
N ARG A 84 -0.25 -0.96 -3.44
CA ARG A 84 -0.76 0.42 -3.59
C ARG A 84 -0.93 0.82 -5.06
N ARG A 85 -0.05 0.37 -5.96
CA ARG A 85 -0.20 0.58 -7.42
C ARG A 85 -1.44 -0.10 -7.97
N ARG A 86 -1.64 -1.38 -7.64
CA ARG A 86 -2.85 -2.12 -8.06
C ARG A 86 -4.13 -1.50 -7.52
N ASP A 87 -4.12 -1.07 -6.26
CA ASP A 87 -5.28 -0.44 -5.64
C ASP A 87 -5.59 0.92 -6.32
N ARG A 88 -4.55 1.72 -6.61
CA ARG A 88 -4.69 2.99 -7.37
C ARG A 88 -5.21 2.76 -8.80
N GLU A 89 -4.75 1.70 -9.47
CA GLU A 89 -5.23 1.33 -10.81
C GLU A 89 -6.70 0.93 -10.77
N ALA A 90 -7.11 0.12 -9.78
CA ALA A 90 -8.51 -0.26 -9.58
C ALA A 90 -9.40 0.96 -9.30
N VAL A 91 -8.96 1.93 -8.49
CA VAL A 91 -9.70 3.16 -8.22
C VAL A 91 -9.90 3.97 -9.51
N ARG A 92 -8.85 4.07 -10.33
CA ARG A 92 -8.92 4.76 -11.64
C ARG A 92 -9.86 4.06 -12.60
N GLU A 93 -9.88 2.74 -12.60
CA GLU A 93 -10.81 1.92 -13.39
C GLU A 93 -12.27 2.18 -12.97
N CYS A 94 -12.55 2.25 -11.66
CA CYS A 94 -13.89 2.58 -11.15
C CYS A 94 -14.34 4.00 -11.58
N ALA A 95 -13.46 4.99 -11.49
CA ALA A 95 -13.75 6.34 -11.94
C ALA A 95 -13.92 6.45 -13.47
N ARG A 96 -13.25 5.58 -14.24
CA ARG A 96 -13.48 5.45 -15.69
C ARG A 96 -14.84 4.83 -15.95
N ALA A 97 -15.19 3.76 -15.23
CA ALA A 97 -16.47 3.08 -15.32
C ALA A 97 -17.65 4.05 -15.05
N ALA A 98 -17.56 4.88 -14.00
CA ALA A 98 -18.57 5.91 -13.72
C ALA A 98 -18.74 6.91 -14.86
N ARG A 99 -17.62 7.36 -15.47
CA ARG A 99 -17.65 8.30 -16.61
C ARG A 99 -18.24 7.67 -17.87
N VAL A 100 -17.82 6.46 -18.24
CA VAL A 100 -18.33 5.76 -19.42
C VAL A 100 -19.82 5.51 -19.26
N LEU A 101 -20.23 4.95 -18.11
CA LEU A 101 -21.64 4.66 -17.84
C LEU A 101 -22.49 5.94 -17.83
N SER A 102 -22.02 7.02 -17.22
CA SER A 102 -22.70 8.32 -17.25
C SER A 102 -22.85 8.85 -18.69
N SER A 103 -21.80 8.74 -19.52
CA SER A 103 -21.85 9.20 -20.92
C SER A 103 -22.85 8.41 -21.77
N LEU A 104 -22.92 7.08 -21.58
CA LEU A 104 -23.86 6.21 -22.30
C LEU A 104 -25.31 6.48 -21.88
N LEU A 105 -25.54 6.68 -20.58
CA LEU A 105 -26.86 7.01 -20.04
C LEU A 105 -27.32 8.40 -20.49
N GLN A 106 -26.43 9.39 -20.55
CA GLN A 106 -26.73 10.71 -21.10
C GLN A 106 -27.02 10.68 -22.60
N ALA A 107 -26.43 9.74 -23.34
CA ALA A 107 -26.77 9.47 -24.74
C ALA A 107 -28.13 8.77 -24.91
N GLY A 108 -28.87 8.51 -23.81
CA GLY A 108 -30.19 7.90 -23.83
C GLY A 108 -30.18 6.37 -23.91
N GLN A 109 -29.04 5.71 -23.68
CA GLN A 109 -29.01 4.25 -23.67
C GLN A 109 -29.78 3.67 -22.49
N ILE A 110 -30.35 2.48 -22.70
CA ILE A 110 -31.03 1.69 -21.68
C ILE A 110 -29.99 1.27 -20.62
N PRO A 111 -30.25 1.42 -19.30
CA PRO A 111 -29.25 1.19 -18.25
C PRO A 111 -28.58 -0.19 -18.27
N SER A 112 -29.32 -1.25 -18.60
CA SER A 112 -28.76 -2.61 -18.72
C SER A 112 -27.80 -2.76 -19.91
N VAL A 113 -28.09 -2.08 -21.02
CA VAL A 113 -27.25 -2.06 -22.22
C VAL A 113 -26.01 -1.22 -21.97
N ALA A 114 -26.18 -0.01 -21.42
CA ALA A 114 -25.09 0.88 -21.06
C ALA A 114 -24.11 0.23 -20.07
N LEU A 115 -24.63 -0.55 -19.10
CA LEU A 115 -23.81 -1.29 -18.16
C LEU A 115 -23.04 -2.45 -18.82
N ALA A 116 -23.67 -3.17 -19.75
CA ALA A 116 -23.02 -4.24 -20.49
C ALA A 116 -21.92 -3.70 -21.42
N ASP A 117 -22.16 -2.55 -22.05
CA ASP A 117 -21.20 -1.85 -22.89
C ASP A 117 -20.04 -1.28 -22.06
N ALA A 118 -20.32 -0.58 -20.96
CA ALA A 118 -19.27 -0.09 -20.06
C ALA A 118 -18.39 -1.22 -19.47
N ALA A 119 -18.93 -2.44 -19.35
CA ALA A 119 -18.20 -3.60 -18.86
C ALA A 119 -17.18 -4.18 -19.86
N THR A 120 -17.26 -3.86 -21.16
CA THR A 120 -16.22 -4.25 -22.12
C THR A 120 -14.94 -3.44 -21.92
N ASP A 121 -15.09 -2.16 -21.59
CA ASP A 121 -13.97 -1.24 -21.35
C ASP A 121 -13.46 -1.28 -19.91
N CYS A 122 -14.36 -1.56 -18.96
CA CYS A 122 -14.08 -1.57 -17.53
C CYS A 122 -14.46 -2.93 -16.91
N PRO A 123 -13.54 -3.92 -16.92
CA PRO A 123 -13.75 -5.24 -16.32
C PRO A 123 -14.26 -5.23 -14.88
N VAL A 124 -14.03 -4.15 -14.13
CA VAL A 124 -14.60 -3.92 -12.81
C VAL A 124 -16.14 -4.08 -12.76
N LEU A 125 -16.84 -3.76 -13.85
CA LEU A 125 -18.30 -3.87 -13.98
C LEU A 125 -18.78 -5.22 -14.52
N ALA A 126 -17.89 -6.14 -14.89
CA ALA A 126 -18.27 -7.38 -15.59
C ALA A 126 -19.26 -8.25 -14.80
N SER A 127 -19.06 -8.39 -13.48
CA SER A 127 -20.00 -9.15 -12.63
C SER A 127 -21.33 -8.41 -12.46
N THR A 128 -21.29 -7.08 -12.36
CA THR A 128 -22.49 -6.23 -12.29
C THR A 128 -23.32 -6.30 -13.58
N ALA A 129 -22.67 -6.25 -14.74
CA ALA A 129 -23.33 -6.41 -16.04
C ALA A 129 -23.92 -7.81 -16.23
N ALA A 130 -23.26 -8.85 -15.72
CA ALA A 130 -23.83 -10.20 -15.69
C ALA A 130 -25.07 -10.27 -14.78
N ALA A 131 -25.01 -9.67 -13.59
CA ALA A 131 -26.16 -9.60 -12.69
C ALA A 131 -27.35 -8.87 -13.32
N ALA A 132 -27.12 -7.72 -13.98
CA ALA A 132 -28.17 -6.98 -14.68
C ALA A 132 -28.83 -7.80 -15.80
N ARG A 133 -28.04 -8.55 -16.59
CA ARG A 133 -28.55 -9.42 -17.66
C ARG A 133 -29.42 -10.55 -17.15
N LEU A 134 -29.18 -11.01 -15.92
CA LEU A 134 -29.97 -12.04 -15.25
C LEU A 134 -31.15 -11.47 -14.46
N GLY A 135 -31.39 -10.15 -14.50
CA GLY A 135 -32.45 -9.49 -13.73
C GLY A 135 -32.17 -9.44 -12.23
N GLY A 136 -30.90 -9.53 -11.81
CA GLY A 136 -30.48 -9.48 -10.41
C GLY A 136 -30.31 -8.08 -9.84
N ASP A 137 -30.00 -8.00 -8.53
CA ASP A 137 -29.73 -6.75 -7.82
C ASP A 137 -28.38 -6.13 -8.24
N VAL A 138 -28.45 -5.14 -9.12
CA VAL A 138 -27.30 -4.37 -9.62
C VAL A 138 -26.62 -3.58 -8.49
N GLY A 139 -27.41 -2.91 -7.65
CA GLY A 139 -26.90 -2.15 -6.52
C GLY A 139 -26.13 -3.03 -5.52
N GLY A 140 -26.67 -4.21 -5.22
CA GLY A 140 -26.05 -5.19 -4.32
C GLY A 140 -24.79 -5.83 -4.87
N GLU A 141 -24.69 -6.06 -6.18
CA GLU A 141 -23.45 -6.54 -6.81
C GLU A 141 -22.36 -5.46 -6.82
N LEU A 142 -22.71 -4.19 -7.07
CA LEU A 142 -21.77 -3.07 -6.96
C LEU A 142 -21.21 -2.92 -5.55
N GLU A 143 -22.06 -3.03 -4.52
CA GLU A 143 -21.66 -2.98 -3.12
C GLU A 143 -20.73 -4.15 -2.73
N ARG A 144 -21.05 -5.37 -3.19
CA ARG A 144 -20.15 -6.53 -3.03
C ARG A 144 -18.81 -6.33 -3.71
N CYS A 145 -18.80 -5.72 -4.90
CA CYS A 145 -17.56 -5.39 -5.61
C CYS A 145 -16.77 -4.26 -4.92
N ALA A 146 -17.45 -3.32 -4.26
CA ALA A 146 -16.84 -2.21 -3.53
C ALA A 146 -16.03 -2.68 -2.32
N GLY A 147 -16.35 -3.84 -1.75
CA GLY A 147 -15.59 -4.45 -0.64
C GLY A 147 -14.21 -5.00 -1.02
N ARG A 148 -13.80 -4.94 -2.30
CA ARG A 148 -12.46 -5.34 -2.75
C ARG A 148 -11.50 -4.14 -2.70
N PRO A 149 -10.21 -4.34 -2.35
CA PRO A 149 -9.23 -3.25 -2.30
C PRO A 149 -9.17 -2.47 -3.62
N GLY A 150 -9.23 -1.14 -3.52
CA GLY A 150 -9.19 -0.24 -4.67
C GLY A 150 -10.49 -0.15 -5.47
N ARG A 151 -11.59 -0.77 -5.00
CA ARG A 151 -12.92 -0.71 -5.63
C ARG A 151 -13.95 0.06 -4.82
N GLU A 152 -13.52 0.73 -3.75
CA GLU A 152 -14.35 1.54 -2.87
C GLU A 152 -15.25 2.55 -3.63
N PRO A 153 -14.80 3.21 -4.73
CA PRO A 153 -15.64 4.13 -5.49
C PRO A 153 -16.91 3.51 -6.11
N LEU A 154 -16.96 2.19 -6.28
CA LEU A 154 -18.18 1.51 -6.74
C LEU A 154 -19.34 1.66 -5.76
N MET A 155 -19.07 1.96 -4.49
CA MET A 155 -20.11 2.24 -3.49
C MET A 155 -20.92 3.48 -3.88
N ALA A 156 -20.28 4.52 -4.41
CA ALA A 156 -20.97 5.72 -4.88
C ALA A 156 -21.84 5.43 -6.11
N ILE A 157 -21.38 4.56 -7.01
CA ILE A 157 -22.17 4.10 -8.17
C ILE A 157 -23.38 3.28 -7.69
N SER A 158 -23.19 2.37 -6.72
CA SER A 158 -24.28 1.60 -6.10
C SER A 158 -25.33 2.52 -5.47
N ALA A 159 -24.88 3.51 -4.70
CA ALA A 159 -25.77 4.47 -4.05
C ALA A 159 -26.58 5.28 -5.07
N ALA A 160 -25.94 5.76 -6.15
CA ALA A 160 -26.62 6.45 -7.24
C ALA A 160 -27.67 5.56 -7.92
N TRP A 161 -27.33 4.30 -8.15
CA TRP A 161 -28.22 3.32 -8.78
C TRP A 161 -29.45 3.03 -7.91
N ARG A 162 -29.25 2.69 -6.64
CA ARG A 162 -30.33 2.45 -5.67
C ARG A 162 -31.18 3.70 -5.45
N LEU A 163 -30.58 4.89 -5.48
CA LEU A 163 -31.33 6.14 -5.35
C LEU A 163 -32.28 6.33 -6.53
N SER A 164 -31.81 6.10 -7.76
CA SER A 164 -32.65 6.14 -8.96
C SER A 164 -33.78 5.10 -8.91
N GLU A 165 -33.47 3.85 -8.54
CA GLU A 165 -34.48 2.78 -8.41
C GLU A 165 -35.59 3.12 -7.39
N ARG A 166 -35.22 3.75 -6.27
CA ARG A 166 -36.18 4.10 -5.20
C ARG A 166 -37.01 5.34 -5.50
N THR A 167 -36.46 6.30 -6.23
CA THR A 167 -37.09 7.62 -6.44
C THR A 167 -37.66 7.81 -7.84
N GLY A 168 -37.26 6.96 -8.80
CA GLY A 168 -37.54 7.13 -10.22
C GLY A 168 -36.73 8.27 -10.88
N ALA A 169 -35.81 8.90 -10.15
CA ALA A 169 -35.02 10.01 -10.68
C ALA A 169 -34.08 9.53 -11.82
N PRO A 170 -33.81 10.38 -12.83
CA PRO A 170 -32.94 10.02 -13.95
C PRO A 170 -31.53 9.64 -13.49
N ILE A 171 -31.18 8.35 -13.64
CA ILE A 171 -29.88 7.84 -13.22
C ILE A 171 -28.70 8.53 -13.91
N ALA A 172 -28.92 9.02 -15.14
CA ALA A 172 -27.92 9.74 -15.92
C ALA A 172 -27.39 10.98 -15.18
N GLU A 173 -28.26 11.76 -14.54
CA GLU A 173 -27.91 12.98 -13.82
C GLU A 173 -27.18 12.67 -12.51
N ILE A 174 -27.71 11.71 -11.74
CA ILE A 174 -27.11 11.30 -10.47
C ILE A 174 -25.70 10.75 -10.71
N LEU A 175 -25.55 9.89 -11.73
CA LEU A 175 -24.26 9.28 -12.04
C LEU A 175 -23.28 10.28 -12.65
N ALA A 176 -23.75 11.30 -13.37
CA ALA A 176 -22.89 12.41 -13.82
C ALA A 176 -22.28 13.17 -12.62
N GLY A 177 -23.08 13.41 -11.57
CA GLY A 177 -22.58 13.97 -10.31
C GLY A 177 -21.52 13.10 -9.63
N VAL A 178 -21.72 11.77 -9.60
CA VAL A 178 -20.72 10.81 -9.10
C VAL A 178 -19.45 10.85 -9.94
N ALA A 179 -19.57 10.82 -11.27
CA ALA A 179 -18.43 10.85 -12.18
C ALA A 179 -17.62 12.14 -12.04
N ASP A 180 -18.28 13.29 -11.87
CA ASP A 180 -17.63 14.57 -11.64
C ASP A 180 -16.94 14.63 -10.26
N THR A 181 -17.58 14.09 -9.22
CA THR A 181 -16.98 13.98 -7.88
C THR A 181 -15.69 13.15 -7.92
N LEU A 182 -15.72 11.97 -8.55
CA LEU A 182 -14.53 11.12 -8.69
C LEU A 182 -13.44 11.79 -9.55
N ARG A 183 -13.82 12.59 -10.55
CA ARG A 183 -12.87 13.38 -11.36
C ARG A 183 -12.21 14.46 -10.51
N ARG A 184 -12.97 15.19 -9.69
CA ARG A 184 -12.43 16.22 -8.78
C ARG A 184 -11.46 15.60 -7.77
N GLU A 185 -11.78 14.45 -7.21
CA GLU A 185 -10.87 13.73 -6.30
C GLU A 185 -9.54 13.36 -6.99
N GLN A 186 -9.59 12.91 -8.25
CA GLN A 186 -8.38 12.63 -9.04
C GLN A 186 -7.56 13.89 -9.30
N GLN A 187 -8.21 15.03 -9.60
CA GLN A 187 -7.54 16.31 -9.80
C GLN A 187 -6.87 16.81 -8.52
N VAL A 188 -7.58 16.76 -7.39
CA VAL A 188 -7.01 17.11 -6.08
C VAL A 188 -5.79 16.24 -5.78
N GLY A 189 -5.88 14.92 -6.01
CA GLY A 189 -4.75 14.02 -5.84
C GLY A 189 -3.56 14.37 -6.74
N ALA A 190 -3.80 14.78 -7.99
CA ALA A 190 -2.75 15.20 -8.90
C ALA A 190 -2.06 16.50 -8.46
N VAL A 191 -2.81 17.47 -7.95
CA VAL A 191 -2.27 18.72 -7.39
C VAL A 191 -1.39 18.41 -6.18
N VAL A 192 -1.89 17.58 -5.25
CA VAL A 192 -1.12 17.18 -4.05
C VAL A 192 0.17 16.44 -4.44
N GLU A 193 0.13 15.51 -5.38
CA GLU A 193 1.36 14.83 -5.84
C GLU A 193 2.34 15.79 -6.54
N ALA A 194 1.84 16.84 -7.21
CA ALA A 194 2.69 17.88 -7.80
C ALA A 194 3.35 18.76 -6.73
N GLU A 195 2.62 19.18 -5.70
CA GLU A 195 3.17 19.93 -4.55
C GLU A 195 4.20 19.09 -3.78
N LEU A 196 3.89 17.81 -3.55
CA LEU A 196 4.80 16.87 -2.89
C LEU A 196 6.02 16.55 -3.74
N ALA A 197 5.99 16.72 -5.07
CA ALA A 197 7.14 16.47 -5.92
C ALA A 197 8.31 17.41 -5.57
N ALA A 198 8.03 18.68 -5.28
CA ALA A 198 9.03 19.63 -4.83
C ALA A 198 9.64 19.23 -3.47
N ALA A 199 8.80 18.87 -2.50
CA ALA A 199 9.27 18.40 -1.20
C ALA A 199 10.10 17.11 -1.29
N ARG A 200 9.69 16.16 -2.14
CA ARG A 200 10.42 14.92 -2.40
C ARG A 200 11.74 15.16 -3.13
N ALA A 201 11.83 16.16 -4.01
CA ALA A 201 13.09 16.48 -4.70
C ALA A 201 14.18 16.89 -3.71
N SER A 202 13.88 17.79 -2.76
CA SER A 202 14.82 18.17 -1.70
C SER A 202 15.20 16.99 -0.81
N GLY A 203 14.23 16.13 -0.49
CA GLY A 203 14.48 14.88 0.24
C GLY A 203 15.45 13.95 -0.49
N HIS A 204 15.31 13.78 -1.81
CA HIS A 204 16.24 12.99 -2.61
C HIS A 204 17.65 13.60 -2.65
N ILE A 205 17.78 14.93 -2.70
CA ILE A 205 19.09 15.60 -2.64
C ILE A 205 19.78 15.30 -1.30
N MET A 206 19.07 15.44 -0.18
CA MET A 206 19.59 15.13 1.14
C MET A 206 19.92 13.65 1.31
N ALA A 207 19.12 12.77 0.70
CA ALA A 207 19.36 11.33 0.69
C ALA A 207 20.55 10.93 -0.20
N ALA A 208 20.88 11.71 -1.23
CA ALA A 208 22.02 11.45 -2.11
C ALA A 208 23.37 11.89 -1.49
N LEU A 209 23.34 12.88 -0.60
CA LEU A 209 24.55 13.47 0.00
C LEU A 209 25.46 12.45 0.73
N PRO A 210 24.95 11.50 1.54
CA PRO A 210 25.80 10.48 2.18
C PRO A 210 26.53 9.59 1.18
N PHE A 211 25.88 9.23 0.06
CA PHE A 211 26.51 8.42 -0.98
C PHE A 211 27.61 9.19 -1.70
N LEU A 212 27.39 10.49 -1.94
CA LEU A 212 28.41 11.37 -2.49
C LEU A 212 29.60 11.50 -1.54
N ALA A 213 29.35 11.64 -0.23
CA ALA A 213 30.39 11.72 0.80
C ALA A 213 31.22 10.42 0.89
N VAL A 214 30.58 9.25 0.82
CA VAL A 214 31.27 7.95 0.77
C VAL A 214 32.11 7.84 -0.51
N GLY A 215 31.56 8.25 -1.66
CA GLY A 215 32.28 8.26 -2.93
C GLY A 215 33.52 9.15 -2.91
N LEU A 216 33.40 10.36 -2.34
CA LEU A 216 34.55 11.26 -2.14
C LEU A 216 35.58 10.63 -1.18
N GLY A 217 35.14 9.97 -0.10
CA GLY A 217 36.03 9.24 0.80
C GLY A 217 36.88 8.18 0.09
N PHE A 218 36.29 7.45 -0.87
CA PHE A 218 37.04 6.50 -1.71
C PHE A 218 38.11 7.17 -2.57
N THR A 219 37.83 8.34 -3.14
CA THR A 219 38.83 9.07 -3.95
C THR A 219 40.03 9.57 -3.12
N VAL A 220 39.82 9.81 -1.82
CA VAL A 220 40.87 10.20 -0.87
C VAL A 220 41.68 8.98 -0.39
N GLY A 221 41.31 7.76 -0.78
CA GLY A 221 42.00 6.52 -0.39
C GLY A 221 41.53 5.92 0.93
N VAL A 222 40.45 6.46 1.52
CA VAL A 222 39.78 5.81 2.65
C VAL A 222 39.05 4.58 2.11
N ASN A 223 39.10 3.47 2.85
CA ASN A 223 38.42 2.23 2.47
C ASN A 223 37.21 1.99 3.39
N PRO A 224 36.11 2.76 3.24
CA PRO A 224 34.97 2.70 4.17
C PRO A 224 34.27 1.35 4.17
N ILE A 225 34.31 0.60 3.05
CA ILE A 225 33.80 -0.78 3.02
C ILE A 225 34.63 -1.66 3.96
N ALA A 226 35.96 -1.57 3.92
CA ALA A 226 36.83 -2.35 4.78
C ALA A 226 36.61 -2.02 6.27
N PHE A 227 36.37 -0.75 6.62
CA PHE A 227 36.01 -0.33 7.98
C PHE A 227 34.64 -0.87 8.42
N LEU A 228 33.63 -0.81 7.54
CA LEU A 228 32.28 -1.32 7.83
C LEU A 228 32.26 -2.85 7.99
N THR A 229 33.10 -3.58 7.25
CA THR A 229 33.15 -5.05 7.31
C THR A 229 34.18 -5.58 8.31
N GLY A 230 35.26 -4.84 8.55
CA GLY A 230 36.44 -5.27 9.30
C GLY A 230 36.42 -4.85 10.77
N GLU A 231 35.91 -3.65 11.09
CA GLU A 231 35.87 -3.18 12.48
C GLU A 231 34.52 -3.48 13.16
N PRO A 232 34.51 -3.94 14.43
CA PRO A 232 33.29 -4.13 15.21
C PRO A 232 32.43 -2.86 15.32
N LEU A 233 33.09 -1.70 15.41
CA LEU A 233 32.43 -0.40 15.51
C LEU A 233 31.73 -0.04 14.19
N GLY A 234 32.36 -0.31 13.04
CA GLY A 234 31.74 -0.14 11.71
C GLY A 234 30.50 -1.02 11.52
N GLN A 235 30.56 -2.27 11.98
CA GLN A 235 29.42 -3.20 11.93
C GLN A 235 28.25 -2.72 12.81
N ILE A 236 28.51 -2.15 13.98
CA ILE A 236 27.47 -1.59 14.87
C ILE A 236 26.76 -0.43 14.17
N LEU A 237 27.52 0.51 13.62
CA LEU A 237 26.95 1.65 12.90
C LEU A 237 26.13 1.20 11.68
N ALA A 238 26.56 0.17 10.95
CA ALA A 238 25.82 -0.37 9.81
C ALA A 238 24.45 -0.91 10.24
N VAL A 239 24.41 -1.74 11.29
CA VAL A 239 23.15 -2.29 11.83
C VAL A 239 22.23 -1.17 12.33
N VAL A 240 22.78 -0.21 13.08
CA VAL A 240 22.01 0.93 13.60
C VAL A 240 21.42 1.76 12.45
N GLY A 241 22.20 2.06 11.41
CA GLY A 241 21.73 2.83 10.26
C GLY A 241 20.60 2.14 9.50
N VAL A 242 20.72 0.83 9.26
CA VAL A 242 19.68 0.03 8.61
C VAL A 242 18.41 -0.03 9.48
N ALA A 243 18.57 -0.22 10.79
CA ALA A 243 17.44 -0.25 11.73
C ALA A 243 16.71 1.09 11.79
N LEU A 244 17.45 2.22 11.84
CA LEU A 244 16.86 3.56 11.85
C LEU A 244 16.10 3.85 10.56
N THR A 245 16.66 3.43 9.42
CA THR A 245 16.01 3.57 8.10
C THR A 245 14.72 2.74 8.04
N ALA A 246 14.77 1.50 8.53
CA ALA A 246 13.58 0.65 8.60
C ALA A 246 12.50 1.25 9.51
N ALA A 247 12.88 1.77 10.68
CA ALA A 247 11.97 2.43 11.60
C ALA A 247 11.32 3.68 10.97
N GLY A 248 12.10 4.51 10.27
CA GLY A 248 11.57 5.69 9.56
C GLY A 248 10.55 5.32 8.49
N VAL A 249 10.81 4.28 7.70
CA VAL A 249 9.88 3.77 6.69
C VAL A 249 8.59 3.25 7.33
N LEU A 250 8.69 2.46 8.40
CA LEU A 250 7.52 1.92 9.11
C LEU A 250 6.69 3.04 9.74
N TRP A 251 7.34 4.07 10.27
CA TRP A 251 6.68 5.25 10.82
C TRP A 251 5.88 6.03 9.76
N ILE A 252 6.47 6.27 8.59
CA ILE A 252 5.79 6.93 7.47
C ILE A 252 4.59 6.09 6.99
N ASP A 253 4.75 4.76 6.89
CA ASP A 253 3.66 3.87 6.50
C ASP A 253 2.52 3.90 7.54
N ALA A 254 2.84 3.90 8.83
CA ALA A 254 1.87 4.02 9.91
C ALA A 254 1.10 5.35 9.87
N LEU A 255 1.79 6.48 9.68
CA LEU A 255 1.17 7.80 9.51
C LEU A 255 0.24 7.86 8.29
N SER A 256 0.60 7.20 7.19
CA SER A 256 -0.24 7.17 5.99
C SER A 256 -1.56 6.43 6.19
N ARG A 257 -1.62 5.49 7.14
CA ARG A 257 -2.83 4.69 7.42
C ARG A 257 -3.82 5.42 8.32
N THR A 258 -3.36 6.28 9.22
CA THR A 258 -4.22 6.98 10.18
C THR A 258 -5.04 8.10 9.53
N GLN A 259 -4.56 8.70 8.43
CA GLN A 259 -5.30 9.75 7.71
C GLN A 259 -6.53 9.24 6.94
N GLY A 260 -6.64 7.93 6.69
CA GLY A 260 -7.77 7.34 5.95
C GLY A 260 -9.06 7.21 6.75
N CYS A 261 -9.06 7.51 8.06
CA CYS A 261 -10.20 7.24 8.94
C CYS A 261 -10.98 8.49 9.37
N SER A 262 -10.64 9.69 8.87
CA SER A 262 -11.29 10.96 9.26
C SER A 262 -12.16 11.62 8.18
N ARG A 263 -12.72 10.85 7.24
CA ARG A 263 -13.76 11.32 6.32
C ARG A 263 -14.99 10.42 6.38
#